data_AF-A0A2S3QF12-F1
#
_entry.id   AF-A0A2S3QF12-F1
#
_cell.length_a   1.000
_cell.length_b   1.000
_cell.length_c   1.000
_cell.angle_alpha   90.00
_cell.angle_beta   90.00
_cell.angle_gamma   90.00
#
_symmetry.space_group_name_H-M   'P 1'
#
loop_
_entity.id
_entity.type
_entity.pdbx_description
1 polymer ?
#
loop_
_entity_poly.entity_id
_entity_poly.type
_entity_poly.pdbx_seq_one_letter_code
_entity_poly.pdbx_strand_id
1 'polypeptide(L)'
;MDFEITILQPDNYIHSLAFAEVLESLAYGLDSLGHRVHVTKNHIDSTHPTIILGANLLQPQHIAALPAEAIVYNLEQITQSSPWMTPQWLQSLQGRVVWEYSLQNMPYWQAHNVHAVHVPIGYVPSLTRINRTGEKDIDVVFYGSRNERRTKILEALAAQNLRVVPLHGVYGAQRDGIIARSKLAINIHFYVPNIFEEVRVSYLVANQVPVLSERNADTYVPDQWEALAYWAPYEKLVDVCQNLLTHPDLELEAAKRQHTFMQNTTARILLRALEIYSP
;
A
#
# COMPACT_ATOMS: atom_id res chain seq x y z
N MET A 1 -24.31 9.89 3.45
CA MET A 1 -23.58 9.97 4.72
C MET A 1 -22.33 10.79 4.48
N ASP A 2 -21.85 11.48 5.51
CA ASP A 2 -20.64 12.28 5.46
C ASP A 2 -19.56 11.48 6.19
N PHE A 3 -18.39 11.33 5.57
CA PHE A 3 -17.24 10.62 6.13
C PHE A 3 -16.08 11.58 6.32
N GLU A 4 -15.34 11.40 7.40
CA GLU A 4 -13.99 11.94 7.53
C GLU A 4 -12.97 10.85 7.19
N ILE A 5 -11.91 11.21 6.47
CA ILE A 5 -10.73 10.36 6.27
C ILE A 5 -9.52 11.15 6.72
N THR A 6 -8.80 10.62 7.69
CA THR A 6 -7.67 11.31 8.32
C THR A 6 -6.40 10.47 8.20
N ILE A 7 -5.31 11.10 7.77
CA ILE A 7 -3.97 10.55 7.92
C ILE A 7 -3.38 11.08 9.22
N LEU A 8 -2.92 10.16 10.06
CA LEU A 8 -2.11 10.48 11.23
C LEU A 8 -0.65 10.65 10.82
N GLN A 9 -0.15 11.86 11.03
CA GLN A 9 1.20 12.27 10.69
C GLN A 9 1.79 13.11 11.83
N PRO A 10 2.51 12.46 12.76
CA PRO A 10 3.29 13.15 13.79
C PRO A 10 4.27 14.16 13.21
N ASP A 11 4.66 15.13 14.03
CA ASP A 11 5.66 16.12 13.64
C ASP A 11 6.96 15.44 13.18
N ASN A 12 7.53 15.93 12.08
CA ASN A 12 8.72 15.40 11.44
C ASN A 12 8.63 13.93 10.97
N TYR A 13 7.43 13.35 10.89
CA TYR A 13 7.24 11.99 10.40
C TYR A 13 6.66 12.01 8.98
N ILE A 14 7.52 12.21 7.97
CA ILE A 14 7.09 12.26 6.56
C ILE A 14 6.50 10.93 6.07
N HIS A 15 6.80 9.82 6.75
CA HIS A 15 6.47 8.47 6.28
C HIS A 15 4.98 8.14 6.30
N SER A 16 4.14 8.88 7.03
CA SER A 16 2.68 8.75 6.91
C SER A 16 2.15 9.02 5.51
N LEU A 17 2.91 9.76 4.68
CA LEU A 17 2.57 9.97 3.27
C LEU A 17 2.66 8.69 2.43
N ALA A 18 3.18 7.57 2.98
CA ALA A 18 3.01 6.26 2.37
C ALA A 18 1.54 5.83 2.23
N PHE A 19 0.63 6.45 3.00
CA PHE A 19 -0.81 6.21 2.93
C PHE A 19 -1.58 7.26 2.13
N ALA A 20 -0.89 8.25 1.53
CA ALA A 20 -1.54 9.33 0.79
C ALA A 20 -2.40 8.81 -0.37
N GLU A 21 -1.85 7.89 -1.17
CA GLU A 21 -2.60 7.30 -2.28
C GLU A 21 -3.78 6.42 -1.82
N VAL A 22 -3.68 5.78 -0.65
CA VAL A 22 -4.80 5.03 -0.06
C VAL A 22 -5.90 6.00 0.37
N LEU A 23 -5.55 7.12 1.02
CA LEU A 23 -6.50 8.17 1.38
C LEU A 23 -7.24 8.70 0.14
N GLU A 24 -6.51 9.00 -0.93
CA GLU A 24 -7.11 9.49 -2.18
C GLU A 24 -8.05 8.44 -2.81
N SER A 25 -7.68 7.16 -2.72
CA SER A 25 -8.52 6.04 -3.19
C SER A 25 -9.81 5.92 -2.41
N LEU A 26 -9.75 6.02 -1.08
CA LEU A 26 -10.91 5.97 -0.22
C LEU A 26 -11.84 7.16 -0.47
N ALA A 27 -11.27 8.36 -0.56
CA ALA A 27 -12.02 9.58 -0.82
C ALA A 27 -12.76 9.52 -2.16
N TYR A 28 -12.05 9.14 -3.23
CA TYR A 28 -12.67 8.94 -4.54
C TYR A 28 -13.75 7.85 -4.50
N GLY A 29 -13.46 6.72 -3.85
CA GLY A 29 -14.37 5.59 -3.78
C GLY A 29 -15.68 5.93 -3.07
N LEU A 30 -15.61 6.58 -1.90
CA LEU A 30 -16.78 7.03 -1.14
C LEU A 30 -17.58 8.11 -1.89
N ASP A 31 -16.90 9.09 -2.48
CA ASP A 31 -17.54 10.14 -3.30
C ASP A 31 -18.30 9.53 -4.49
N SER A 32 -17.69 8.55 -5.18
CA SER A 32 -18.33 7.85 -6.31
C SER A 32 -19.57 7.03 -5.91
N LEU A 33 -19.70 6.67 -4.64
CA LEU A 33 -20.88 6.00 -4.07
C LEU A 33 -21.94 7.00 -3.56
N GLY A 34 -21.71 8.31 -3.72
CA GLY A 34 -22.65 9.37 -3.33
C GLY A 34 -22.50 9.86 -1.90
N HIS A 35 -21.37 9.56 -1.23
CA HIS A 35 -21.06 10.09 0.09
C HIS A 35 -20.30 11.42 0.01
N ARG A 36 -20.45 12.28 1.01
CA ARG A 36 -19.58 13.46 1.16
C ARG A 36 -18.33 13.06 1.93
N VAL A 37 -17.16 13.52 1.49
CA VAL A 37 -15.89 13.14 2.11
C VAL A 37 -15.13 14.39 2.56
N HIS A 38 -14.69 14.38 3.80
CA HIS A 38 -13.80 15.35 4.39
C HIS A 38 -12.42 14.73 4.57
N VAL A 39 -11.42 15.23 3.83
CA VAL A 39 -10.04 14.80 3.97
C VAL A 39 -9.34 15.71 4.98
N THR A 40 -8.79 15.11 6.02
CA THR A 40 -8.13 15.83 7.10
C THR A 40 -6.76 15.22 7.44
N LYS A 41 -6.02 15.89 8.32
CA LYS A 41 -4.75 15.43 8.86
C LYS A 41 -4.74 15.65 10.37
N ASN A 42 -4.41 14.60 11.13
CA ASN A 42 -4.37 14.63 12.59
C ASN A 42 -5.66 15.16 13.25
N HIS A 43 -6.79 15.03 12.56
CA HIS A 43 -8.09 15.45 13.05
C HIS A 43 -8.98 14.22 13.14
N ILE A 44 -9.71 14.13 14.24
CA ILE A 44 -10.72 13.11 14.51
C ILE A 44 -11.80 13.84 15.30
N ASP A 45 -12.99 13.98 14.74
CA ASP A 45 -14.16 14.49 15.47
C ASP A 45 -15.23 13.41 15.69
N SER A 46 -16.23 13.74 16.50
CA SER A 46 -17.35 12.84 16.79
C SER A 46 -18.61 13.12 15.94
N THR A 47 -18.49 13.95 14.91
CA THR A 47 -19.63 14.37 14.09
C THR A 47 -19.87 13.46 12.89
N HIS A 48 -18.81 12.82 12.38
CA HIS A 48 -18.87 11.91 11.24
C HIS A 48 -18.10 10.60 11.53
N PRO A 49 -18.50 9.45 10.95
CA PRO A 49 -17.65 8.28 10.92
C PRO A 49 -16.29 8.64 10.32
N THR A 50 -15.21 8.32 11.04
CA THR A 50 -13.86 8.72 10.68
C THR A 50 -13.02 7.50 10.34
N ILE A 51 -12.51 7.41 9.12
CA ILE A 51 -11.55 6.38 8.68
C ILE A 51 -10.14 6.89 8.97
N ILE A 52 -9.43 6.19 9.85
CA ILE A 52 -8.12 6.60 10.36
C ILE A 52 -7.02 5.77 9.71
N LEU A 53 -6.14 6.43 8.96
CA LEU A 53 -4.92 5.85 8.42
C LEU A 53 -3.73 6.16 9.34
N GLY A 54 -2.92 5.15 9.66
CA GLY A 54 -1.74 5.32 10.52
C GLY A 54 -2.03 5.21 12.03
N ALA A 55 -3.10 4.53 12.43
CA ALA A 55 -3.45 4.33 13.84
C ALA A 55 -2.37 3.57 14.65
N ASN A 56 -1.47 2.85 13.98
CA ASN A 56 -0.27 2.26 14.59
C ASN A 56 0.67 3.29 15.25
N LEU A 57 0.53 4.58 14.91
CA LEU A 57 1.29 5.68 15.50
C LEU A 57 0.63 6.24 16.77
N LEU A 58 -0.61 5.85 17.07
CA LEU A 58 -1.30 6.29 18.28
C LEU A 58 -0.88 5.47 19.50
N GLN A 59 -0.78 6.17 20.62
CA GLN A 59 -0.67 5.53 21.93
C GLN A 59 -2.01 4.88 22.33
N PRO A 60 -2.02 3.79 23.09
CA PRO A 60 -3.24 3.06 23.45
C PRO A 60 -4.34 3.94 24.07
N GLN A 61 -3.98 4.93 24.89
CA GLN A 61 -4.95 5.85 25.49
C GLN A 61 -5.69 6.72 24.46
N HIS A 62 -5.04 7.09 23.36
CA HIS A 62 -5.68 7.87 22.29
C HIS A 62 -6.62 6.99 21.46
N ILE A 63 -6.27 5.72 21.24
CA ILE A 63 -7.13 4.76 20.56
C ILE A 63 -8.38 4.47 21.40
N ALA A 64 -8.20 4.26 22.70
CA ALA A 64 -9.32 4.06 23.62
C ALA A 64 -10.27 5.27 23.63
N ALA A 65 -9.76 6.48 23.44
CA ALA A 65 -10.53 7.72 23.41
C ALA A 65 -11.17 8.07 22.05
N LEU A 66 -10.92 7.28 20.98
CA LEU A 66 -11.53 7.53 19.67
C LEU A 66 -13.07 7.44 19.75
N PRO A 67 -13.81 8.21 18.93
CA PRO A 67 -15.25 8.05 18.78
C PRO A 67 -15.65 6.60 18.47
N ALA A 68 -16.87 6.19 18.84
CA ALA A 68 -17.34 4.83 18.58
C ALA A 68 -17.41 4.50 17.08
N GLU A 69 -17.79 5.50 16.27
CA GLU A 69 -17.88 5.42 14.80
C GLU A 69 -16.52 5.53 14.09
N ALA A 70 -15.41 5.61 14.83
CA ALA A 70 -14.09 5.65 14.24
C ALA A 70 -13.69 4.26 13.73
N ILE A 71 -13.26 4.21 12.48
CA ILE A 71 -12.76 3.00 11.81
C ILE A 71 -11.24 3.09 11.77
N VAL A 72 -10.58 2.14 12.43
CA VAL A 72 -9.12 2.00 12.34
C VAL A 72 -8.81 1.18 11.10
N TYR A 73 -8.13 1.76 10.11
CA TYR A 73 -7.69 1.01 8.94
C TYR A 73 -6.23 0.59 9.10
N ASN A 74 -6.02 -0.70 9.38
CA ASN A 74 -4.70 -1.30 9.39
C ASN A 74 -4.18 -1.46 7.96
N LEU A 75 -3.03 -0.85 7.69
CA LEU A 75 -2.26 -0.96 6.45
C LEU A 75 -0.87 -1.57 6.68
N GLU A 76 -0.60 -2.02 7.91
CA GLU A 76 0.68 -2.58 8.33
C GLU A 76 0.67 -4.11 8.31
N GLN A 77 1.82 -4.71 8.04
CA GLN A 77 2.00 -6.15 8.20
C GLN A 77 2.03 -6.52 9.68
N ILE A 78 1.31 -7.57 10.05
CA ILE A 78 1.37 -8.11 11.41
C ILE A 78 2.40 -9.24 11.43
N THR A 79 3.54 -8.97 12.04
CA THR A 79 4.58 -9.97 12.31
C THR A 79 4.71 -10.18 13.81
N GLN A 80 5.27 -11.33 14.23
CA GLN A 80 5.50 -11.63 15.66
C GLN A 80 6.37 -10.56 16.35
N SER A 81 7.19 -9.84 15.58
CA SER A 81 8.07 -8.76 16.04
C SER A 81 7.58 -7.37 15.63
N SER A 82 6.32 -7.22 15.22
CA SER A 82 5.77 -5.93 14.80
C SER A 82 5.88 -4.92 15.95
N PRO A 83 6.65 -3.83 15.81
CA PRO A 83 6.84 -2.86 16.88
C PRO A 83 5.55 -2.06 17.18
N TRP A 84 4.57 -2.18 16.29
CA TRP A 84 3.36 -1.36 16.28
C TRP A 84 2.23 -1.90 17.16
N MET A 85 2.20 -3.21 17.40
CA MET A 85 1.02 -3.91 17.91
C MET A 85 1.31 -4.56 19.26
N THR A 86 1.54 -3.71 20.27
CA THR A 86 1.70 -4.17 21.65
C THR A 86 0.37 -4.73 22.19
N PRO A 87 0.39 -5.60 23.21
CA PRO A 87 -0.84 -6.09 23.84
C PRO A 87 -1.77 -4.96 24.33
N GLN A 88 -1.21 -3.85 24.83
CA GLN A 88 -1.98 -2.69 25.27
C GLN A 88 -2.65 -1.98 24.08
N TRP A 89 -1.94 -1.87 22.96
CA TRP A 89 -2.49 -1.30 21.73
C TRP A 89 -3.66 -2.15 21.22
N LEU A 90 -3.53 -3.48 21.21
CA LEU A 90 -4.62 -4.39 20.82
C LEU A 90 -5.83 -4.31 21.76
N GLN A 91 -5.58 -4.22 23.07
CA GLN A 91 -6.66 -4.05 24.04
C GLN A 91 -7.43 -2.74 23.81
N SER A 92 -6.76 -1.68 23.35
CA SER A 92 -7.42 -0.40 23.06
C SER A 92 -8.35 -0.42 21.85
N LEU A 93 -8.27 -1.47 21.00
CA LEU A 93 -9.18 -1.69 19.88
C LEU A 93 -10.46 -2.45 20.24
N GLN A 94 -10.59 -2.94 21.49
CA GLN A 94 -11.75 -3.73 21.88
C GLN A 94 -13.07 -2.98 21.65
N GLY A 95 -14.03 -3.65 21.01
CA GLY A 95 -15.33 -3.07 20.63
C GLY A 95 -15.30 -2.17 19.38
N ARG A 96 -14.15 -2.00 18.73
CA ARG A 96 -14.02 -1.22 17.49
C ARG A 96 -14.00 -2.11 16.26
N VAL A 97 -14.43 -1.53 15.14
CA VAL A 97 -14.22 -2.14 13.82
C VAL A 97 -12.85 -1.74 13.30
N VAL A 98 -12.09 -2.73 12.87
CA VAL A 98 -10.83 -2.55 12.14
C VAL A 98 -11.08 -2.87 10.68
N TRP A 99 -10.70 -1.98 9.78
CA TRP A 99 -10.51 -2.35 8.38
C TRP A 99 -9.11 -2.93 8.22
N GLU A 100 -9.00 -4.06 7.52
CA GLU A 100 -7.77 -4.80 7.33
C GLU A 100 -7.53 -5.01 5.83
N TYR A 101 -6.37 -4.60 5.32
CA TYR A 101 -6.05 -4.75 3.90
C TYR A 101 -5.69 -6.17 3.48
N SER A 102 -5.21 -7.00 4.40
CA SER A 102 -4.66 -8.33 4.10
C SER A 102 -5.38 -9.45 4.84
N LEU A 103 -5.86 -10.44 4.10
CA LEU A 103 -6.42 -11.66 4.70
C LEU A 103 -5.40 -12.42 5.56
N GLN A 104 -4.10 -12.29 5.29
CA GLN A 104 -3.05 -12.94 6.09
C GLN A 104 -3.01 -12.43 7.53
N ASN A 105 -3.44 -11.19 7.77
CA ASN A 105 -3.52 -10.58 9.10
C ASN A 105 -4.80 -11.01 9.86
N MET A 106 -5.85 -11.46 9.17
CA MET A 106 -7.16 -11.75 9.78
C MET A 106 -7.12 -12.80 10.91
N PRO A 107 -6.37 -13.92 10.81
CA PRO A 107 -6.24 -14.87 11.91
C PRO A 107 -5.68 -14.23 13.19
N TYR A 108 -4.80 -13.24 13.06
CA TYR A 108 -4.24 -12.53 14.19
C TYR A 108 -5.30 -11.68 14.90
N TRP A 109 -6.14 -10.97 14.15
CA TRP A 109 -7.25 -10.19 14.72
C TRP A 109 -8.25 -11.08 15.44
N GLN A 110 -8.62 -12.22 14.82
CA GLN A 110 -9.52 -13.19 15.41
C GLN A 110 -8.98 -13.75 16.74
N ALA A 111 -7.69 -14.09 16.79
CA ALA A 111 -7.05 -14.59 18.01
C ALA A 111 -7.06 -13.58 19.17
N HIS A 112 -7.18 -12.29 18.87
CA HIS A 112 -7.23 -11.19 19.85
C HIS A 112 -8.64 -10.63 20.05
N ASN A 113 -9.68 -11.29 19.54
CA ASN A 113 -11.08 -10.85 19.62
C ASN A 113 -11.30 -9.42 19.08
N VAL A 114 -10.55 -9.03 18.05
CA VAL A 114 -10.75 -7.76 17.34
C VAL A 114 -11.64 -8.02 16.13
N HIS A 115 -12.71 -7.24 15.99
CA HIS A 115 -13.59 -7.33 14.83
C HIS A 115 -12.93 -6.64 13.63
N ALA A 116 -12.37 -7.44 12.72
CA ALA A 116 -11.74 -6.96 11.50
C ALA A 116 -12.59 -7.27 10.25
N VAL A 117 -12.74 -6.29 9.37
CA VAL A 117 -13.38 -6.40 8.05
C VAL A 117 -12.30 -6.29 6.99
N HIS A 118 -12.26 -7.24 6.05
CA HIS A 118 -11.28 -7.22 4.97
C HIS A 118 -11.64 -6.15 3.92
N VAL A 119 -10.79 -5.14 3.81
CA VAL A 119 -10.91 -4.01 2.87
C VAL A 119 -9.58 -3.88 2.13
N PRO A 120 -9.38 -4.61 1.01
CA PRO A 120 -8.11 -4.61 0.27
C PRO A 120 -7.91 -3.31 -0.53
N ILE A 121 -6.71 -3.13 -1.10
CA ILE A 121 -6.42 -1.98 -1.95
C ILE A 121 -7.01 -2.16 -3.37
N GLY A 122 -7.80 -1.17 -3.79
CA GLY A 122 -8.45 -1.13 -5.10
C GLY A 122 -7.93 -0.03 -6.02
N TYR A 123 -8.41 -0.06 -7.27
CA TYR A 123 -8.14 0.94 -8.28
C TYR A 123 -9.11 2.13 -8.21
N VAL A 124 -8.59 3.34 -8.45
CA VAL A 124 -9.36 4.54 -8.80
C VAL A 124 -8.72 5.28 -9.98
N PRO A 125 -9.52 5.88 -10.90
CA PRO A 125 -8.98 6.63 -12.03
C PRO A 125 -8.10 7.83 -11.66
N SER A 126 -8.36 8.49 -10.53
CA SER A 126 -7.59 9.66 -10.08
C SER A 126 -6.12 9.37 -9.78
N LEU A 127 -5.77 8.08 -9.57
CA LEU A 127 -4.39 7.66 -9.35
C LEU A 127 -3.63 7.29 -10.62
N THR A 128 -4.28 7.18 -11.78
CA THR A 128 -3.59 7.08 -13.08
C THR A 128 -3.21 8.49 -13.56
N ARG A 129 -2.10 9.01 -13.04
CA ARG A 129 -1.73 10.43 -13.20
C ARG A 129 -0.27 10.68 -13.61
N ILE A 130 0.58 9.66 -13.59
CA ILE A 130 1.98 9.81 -13.99
C ILE A 130 2.08 9.74 -15.50
N ASN A 131 2.52 10.83 -16.15
CA ASN A 131 2.83 10.82 -17.57
C ASN A 131 4.16 10.09 -17.83
N ARG A 132 4.11 8.96 -18.54
CA ARG A 132 5.27 8.09 -18.81
C ARG A 132 5.65 8.00 -20.29
N THR A 133 5.21 8.99 -21.08
CA THR A 133 5.52 9.10 -22.52
C THR A 133 6.93 9.62 -22.82
N GLY A 134 7.61 10.19 -21.82
CA GLY A 134 8.97 10.72 -21.95
C GLY A 134 10.07 9.66 -21.98
N GLU A 135 11.31 10.11 -22.13
CA GLU A 135 12.51 9.27 -22.09
C GLU A 135 12.63 8.56 -20.73
N LYS A 136 12.92 7.26 -20.78
CA LYS A 136 13.14 6.43 -19.59
C LYS A 136 14.63 6.18 -19.41
N ASP A 137 15.31 7.10 -18.75
CA ASP A 137 16.75 7.06 -18.53
C ASP A 137 17.15 6.34 -17.24
N ILE A 138 16.19 5.89 -16.43
CA ILE A 138 16.38 5.09 -15.21
C ILE A 138 15.97 3.65 -15.48
N ASP A 139 16.88 2.70 -15.27
CA ASP A 139 16.58 1.29 -15.50
C ASP A 139 15.66 0.73 -14.41
N VAL A 140 16.01 0.97 -13.16
CA VAL A 140 15.28 0.41 -12.00
C VAL A 140 15.04 1.47 -10.94
N VAL A 141 13.79 1.61 -10.51
CA VAL A 141 13.43 2.39 -9.32
C VAL A 141 13.02 1.50 -8.17
N PHE A 142 13.45 1.85 -6.96
CA PHE A 142 12.94 1.32 -5.71
C PHE A 142 12.50 2.49 -4.84
N TYR A 143 11.38 2.37 -4.12
CA TYR A 143 11.04 3.35 -3.09
C TYR A 143 10.48 2.71 -1.82
N GLY A 144 11.03 3.13 -0.69
CA GLY A 144 10.70 2.59 0.64
C GLY A 144 11.90 2.62 1.58
N SER A 145 11.68 2.20 2.82
CA SER A 145 12.74 2.15 3.84
C SER A 145 13.84 1.17 3.45
N ARG A 146 15.09 1.58 3.62
CA ARG A 146 16.25 0.71 3.37
C ARG A 146 16.52 -0.17 4.59
N ASN A 147 16.98 -1.39 4.31
CA ASN A 147 17.66 -2.26 5.25
C ASN A 147 18.82 -2.94 4.52
N GLU A 148 19.59 -3.79 5.20
CA GLU A 148 20.73 -4.49 4.62
C GLU A 148 20.32 -5.38 3.44
N ARG A 149 19.22 -6.14 3.57
CA ARG A 149 18.67 -7.01 2.52
C ARG A 149 18.37 -6.24 1.24
N ARG A 150 17.59 -5.16 1.35
CA ARG A 150 17.21 -4.32 0.21
C ARG A 150 18.44 -3.68 -0.42
N THR A 151 19.35 -3.18 0.41
CA THR A 151 20.60 -2.56 -0.07
C THR A 151 21.44 -3.55 -0.89
N LYS A 152 21.56 -4.80 -0.44
CA LYS A 152 22.29 -5.85 -1.15
C LYS A 152 21.78 -6.07 -2.58
N ILE A 153 20.46 -6.12 -2.79
CA ILE A 153 19.89 -6.28 -4.15
C ILE A 153 20.12 -5.03 -4.99
N LEU A 154 19.90 -3.84 -4.42
CA LEU A 154 20.07 -2.58 -5.15
C LEU A 154 21.52 -2.37 -5.61
N GLU A 155 22.48 -2.70 -4.76
CA GLU A 155 23.91 -2.66 -5.09
C GLU A 155 24.29 -3.73 -6.13
N ALA A 156 23.73 -4.93 -6.01
CA ALA A 156 23.96 -5.99 -7.00
C ALA A 156 23.42 -5.62 -8.39
N LEU A 157 22.25 -4.96 -8.47
CA LEU A 157 21.71 -4.42 -9.71
C LEU A 157 22.60 -3.30 -10.28
N ALA A 158 23.06 -2.37 -9.44
CA ALA A 158 23.96 -1.30 -9.88
C ALA A 158 25.30 -1.84 -10.40
N ALA A 159 25.82 -2.92 -9.80
CA ALA A 159 27.02 -3.60 -10.26
C ALA A 159 26.87 -4.24 -11.65
N GLN A 160 25.65 -4.40 -12.16
CA GLN A 160 25.36 -4.82 -13.54
C GLN A 160 25.35 -3.65 -14.54
N ASN A 161 25.88 -2.48 -14.15
CA ASN A 161 25.83 -1.23 -14.92
C ASN A 161 24.41 -0.70 -15.18
N LEU A 162 23.44 -1.10 -14.35
CA LEU A 162 22.08 -0.56 -14.39
C LEU A 162 22.02 0.75 -13.63
N ARG A 163 21.30 1.73 -14.15
CA ARG A 163 20.97 2.95 -13.41
C ARG A 163 19.83 2.66 -12.43
N VAL A 164 20.21 2.35 -11.20
CA VAL A 164 19.29 2.08 -10.09
C VAL A 164 19.07 3.35 -9.25
N VAL A 165 17.81 3.73 -9.03
CA VAL A 165 17.45 4.89 -8.20
C VAL A 165 16.62 4.43 -6.99
N PRO A 166 17.24 4.30 -5.80
CA PRO A 166 16.52 4.08 -4.56
C PRO A 166 16.02 5.41 -3.97
N LEU A 167 14.73 5.48 -3.62
CA LEU A 167 14.10 6.62 -2.98
C LEU A 167 13.69 6.29 -1.54
N HIS A 168 13.95 7.22 -0.62
CA HIS A 168 13.54 7.12 0.78
C HIS A 168 13.01 8.47 1.26
N GLY A 169 11.80 8.49 1.83
CA GLY A 169 11.18 9.73 2.30
C GLY A 169 10.75 10.70 1.18
N VAL A 170 10.61 10.21 -0.06
CA VAL A 170 10.20 10.99 -1.23
C VAL A 170 8.80 10.54 -1.65
N TYR A 171 7.86 11.48 -1.70
CA TYR A 171 6.44 11.23 -1.97
C TYR A 171 5.88 12.24 -2.99
N GLY A 172 4.67 11.98 -3.49
CA GLY A 172 3.96 12.87 -4.42
C GLY A 172 4.75 13.18 -5.69
N ALA A 173 4.61 14.41 -6.20
CA ALA A 173 5.14 14.81 -7.51
C ALA A 173 6.64 14.56 -7.70
N GLN A 174 7.45 14.69 -6.64
CA GLN A 174 8.89 14.42 -6.72
C GLN A 174 9.18 12.93 -6.98
N ARG A 175 8.49 12.03 -6.27
CA ARG A 175 8.58 10.57 -6.48
C ARG A 175 8.07 10.23 -7.89
N ASP A 176 6.95 10.83 -8.26
CA ASP A 176 6.26 10.54 -9.52
C ASP A 176 7.09 10.94 -10.74
N GLY A 177 7.84 12.05 -10.66
CA GLY A 177 8.80 12.43 -11.71
C GLY A 177 9.94 11.44 -11.92
N ILE A 178 10.36 10.74 -10.86
CA ILE A 178 11.35 9.65 -10.96
C ILE A 178 10.70 8.39 -11.52
N ILE A 179 9.52 8.02 -11.05
CA ILE A 179 8.75 6.88 -11.58
C ILE A 179 8.49 7.06 -13.09
N ALA A 180 8.20 8.29 -13.54
CA ALA A 180 7.93 8.60 -14.93
C ALA A 180 9.08 8.22 -15.87
N ARG A 181 10.32 8.38 -15.40
CA ARG A 181 11.57 8.11 -16.11
C ARG A 181 12.09 6.69 -15.92
N SER A 182 11.40 5.87 -15.13
CA SER A 182 11.86 4.53 -14.77
C SER A 182 11.27 3.47 -15.70
N LYS A 183 12.10 2.54 -16.16
CA LYS A 183 11.67 1.39 -16.98
C LYS A 183 10.95 0.33 -16.15
N LEU A 184 11.54 -0.06 -15.01
CA LEU A 184 11.02 -1.09 -14.11
C LEU A 184 11.03 -0.58 -12.66
N ALA A 185 10.00 -0.89 -11.89
CA ALA A 185 10.03 -0.75 -10.44
C ALA A 185 10.31 -2.10 -9.79
N ILE A 186 11.24 -2.14 -8.84
CA ILE A 186 11.52 -3.34 -8.03
C ILE A 186 10.89 -3.21 -6.65
N ASN A 187 10.16 -4.23 -6.23
CA ASN A 187 9.59 -4.37 -4.90
C ASN A 187 10.31 -5.50 -4.16
N ILE A 188 10.88 -5.19 -3.00
CA ILE A 188 11.71 -6.12 -2.22
C ILE A 188 11.18 -6.11 -0.79
N HIS A 189 11.07 -7.28 -0.18
CA HIS A 189 10.50 -7.39 1.14
C HIS A 189 11.34 -6.73 2.23
N PHE A 190 10.67 -6.24 3.29
CA PHE A 190 11.35 -5.78 4.50
C PHE A 190 11.43 -6.87 5.58
N TYR A 191 10.37 -7.68 5.77
CA TYR A 191 10.15 -8.54 6.96
C TYR A 191 9.93 -10.02 6.62
N VAL A 192 10.93 -10.89 6.56
CA VAL A 192 10.70 -12.31 6.17
C VAL A 192 10.20 -13.17 7.35
N PRO A 193 9.12 -14.00 7.23
CA PRO A 193 8.17 -14.18 6.11
C PRO A 193 7.20 -12.99 5.92
N ASN A 194 6.81 -12.69 4.66
CA ASN A 194 6.14 -11.44 4.30
C ASN A 194 4.73 -11.58 3.71
N ILE A 195 3.99 -10.48 3.82
CA ILE A 195 2.85 -10.13 2.98
C ILE A 195 3.35 -9.25 1.83
N PHE A 196 2.85 -9.50 0.61
CA PHE A 196 3.10 -8.65 -0.55
C PHE A 196 2.63 -7.20 -0.32
N GLU A 197 3.48 -6.22 -0.64
CA GLU A 197 3.26 -4.80 -0.35
C GLU A 197 2.28 -4.12 -1.32
N GLU A 198 1.02 -4.56 -1.37
CA GLU A 198 -0.01 -4.03 -2.26
C GLU A 198 -0.26 -2.52 -2.08
N VAL A 199 -0.10 -2.00 -0.86
CA VAL A 199 -0.17 -0.56 -0.57
C VAL A 199 0.84 0.23 -1.43
N ARG A 200 2.06 -0.29 -1.58
CA ARG A 200 3.10 0.33 -2.43
C ARG A 200 2.84 0.06 -3.90
N VAL A 201 2.57 -1.20 -4.25
CA VAL A 201 2.58 -1.65 -5.64
C VAL A 201 1.33 -1.20 -6.41
N SER A 202 0.20 -0.99 -5.75
CA SER A 202 -1.04 -0.53 -6.39
C SER A 202 -0.87 0.76 -7.19
N TYR A 203 -0.14 1.74 -6.67
CA TYR A 203 0.10 3.00 -7.36
C TYR A 203 0.99 2.82 -8.61
N LEU A 204 1.95 1.89 -8.57
CA LEU A 204 2.78 1.53 -9.71
C LEU A 204 1.95 0.89 -10.83
N VAL A 205 1.12 -0.09 -10.48
CA VAL A 205 0.25 -0.79 -11.44
C VAL A 205 -0.78 0.18 -12.03
N ALA A 206 -1.39 1.05 -11.22
CA ALA A 206 -2.31 2.08 -11.68
C ALA A 206 -1.69 3.04 -12.71
N ASN A 207 -0.36 3.23 -12.68
CA ASN A 207 0.41 4.09 -13.59
C ASN A 207 1.19 3.30 -14.65
N GLN A 208 0.76 2.07 -14.94
CA GLN A 208 1.34 1.22 -15.99
C GLN A 208 2.86 0.98 -15.81
N VAL A 209 3.35 1.03 -14.57
CA VAL A 209 4.76 0.76 -14.27
C VAL A 209 4.98 -0.75 -14.25
N PRO A 210 5.91 -1.29 -15.07
CA PRO A 210 6.32 -2.67 -14.92
C PRO A 210 6.87 -2.89 -13.51
N VAL A 211 6.37 -3.90 -12.81
CA VAL A 211 6.80 -4.22 -11.44
C VAL A 211 7.40 -5.62 -11.40
N LEU A 212 8.62 -5.72 -10.88
CA LEU A 212 9.21 -6.97 -10.42
C LEU A 212 9.13 -6.99 -8.89
N SER A 213 8.40 -7.94 -8.34
CA SER A 213 8.30 -8.12 -6.90
C SER A 213 8.97 -9.41 -6.45
N GLU A 214 9.62 -9.33 -5.30
CA GLU A 214 10.02 -10.48 -4.53
C GLU A 214 8.80 -11.36 -4.22
N ARG A 215 8.98 -12.68 -4.36
CA ARG A 215 8.07 -13.72 -3.89
C ARG A 215 8.85 -14.99 -3.55
N ASN A 216 8.88 -15.32 -2.26
CA ASN A 216 9.39 -16.59 -1.77
C ASN A 216 8.23 -17.57 -1.54
N ALA A 217 8.56 -18.82 -1.18
CA ALA A 217 7.57 -19.87 -0.98
C ALA A 217 6.54 -19.57 0.12
N ASP A 218 6.93 -18.75 1.11
CA ASP A 218 6.13 -18.33 2.27
C ASP A 218 5.49 -16.94 2.09
N THR A 219 5.63 -16.33 0.91
CA THR A 219 5.06 -15.00 0.65
C THR A 219 3.57 -15.09 0.37
N TYR A 220 2.77 -14.40 1.19
CA TYR A 220 1.35 -14.25 0.90
C TYR A 220 1.13 -13.21 -0.21
N VAL A 221 0.48 -13.63 -1.28
CA VAL A 221 0.05 -12.80 -2.41
C VAL A 221 -1.45 -13.05 -2.61
N PRO A 222 -2.31 -12.02 -2.54
CA PRO A 222 -3.73 -12.21 -2.86
C PRO A 222 -3.91 -12.57 -4.34
N ASP A 223 -4.82 -13.48 -4.67
CA ASP A 223 -5.03 -14.00 -6.03
C ASP A 223 -5.16 -12.90 -7.10
N GLN A 224 -5.81 -11.78 -6.76
CA GLN A 224 -5.99 -10.64 -7.67
C GLN A 224 -4.68 -9.97 -8.10
N TRP A 225 -3.59 -10.15 -7.35
CA TRP A 225 -2.27 -9.59 -7.64
C TRP A 225 -1.40 -10.52 -8.48
N GLU A 226 -1.73 -11.80 -8.56
CA GLU A 226 -0.91 -12.82 -9.26
C GLU A 226 -0.52 -12.40 -10.67
N ALA A 227 -1.47 -11.83 -11.42
CA ALA A 227 -1.24 -11.39 -12.79
C ALA A 227 -0.68 -9.96 -12.91
N LEU A 228 -0.57 -9.20 -11.81
CA LEU A 228 -0.30 -7.75 -11.82
C LEU A 228 1.17 -7.38 -11.64
N ALA A 229 2.04 -8.35 -11.35
CA ALA A 229 3.48 -8.16 -11.24
C ALA A 229 4.25 -9.33 -11.88
N TYR A 230 5.54 -9.11 -12.13
CA TYR A 230 6.49 -10.20 -12.30
C TYR A 230 6.95 -10.66 -10.91
N TRP A 231 7.14 -11.96 -10.75
CA TRP A 231 7.51 -12.57 -9.47
C TRP A 231 8.84 -13.29 -9.58
N ALA A 232 9.71 -13.10 -8.59
CA ALA A 232 10.94 -13.87 -8.47
C ALA A 232 11.31 -14.07 -6.99
N PRO A 233 11.90 -15.23 -6.62
CA PRO A 233 12.49 -15.38 -5.30
C PRO A 233 13.66 -14.40 -5.14
N TYR A 234 13.98 -14.04 -3.90
CA TYR A 234 14.96 -13.01 -3.58
C TYR A 234 16.31 -13.19 -4.31
N GLU A 235 16.79 -14.43 -4.39
CA GLU A 235 18.08 -14.81 -4.97
C GLU A 235 18.09 -14.66 -6.50
N LYS A 236 16.92 -14.52 -7.13
CA LYS A 236 16.74 -14.37 -8.58
C LYS A 236 16.30 -12.98 -9.02
N LEU A 237 16.13 -12.05 -8.08
CA LEU A 237 15.70 -10.69 -8.39
C LEU A 237 16.62 -9.99 -9.39
N VAL A 238 17.94 -10.16 -9.26
CA VAL A 238 18.93 -9.54 -10.17
C VAL A 238 18.80 -10.12 -11.58
N ASP A 239 18.88 -11.45 -11.71
CA ASP A 239 18.78 -12.18 -12.99
C ASP A 239 17.47 -11.83 -13.73
N VAL A 240 16.33 -11.89 -13.02
CA VAL A 240 15.02 -11.63 -13.60
C VAL A 240 14.88 -10.16 -13.98
N CYS A 241 15.39 -9.23 -13.17
CA CYS A 241 15.38 -7.80 -13.50
C CYS A 241 16.11 -7.52 -14.81
N GLN A 242 17.31 -8.09 -15.01
CA GLN A 242 18.08 -7.92 -16.25
C GLN A 242 17.32 -8.46 -17.47
N ASN A 243 16.73 -9.66 -17.34
CA ASN A 243 15.94 -10.26 -18.41
C ASN A 243 14.68 -9.44 -18.75
N LEU A 244 14.02 -8.86 -17.76
CA LEU A 244 12.85 -8.01 -18.00
C LEU A 244 13.22 -6.71 -18.72
N LEU A 245 14.36 -6.12 -18.40
CA LEU A 245 14.83 -4.88 -19.04
C LEU A 245 15.16 -5.05 -20.53
N THR A 246 15.38 -6.28 -21.01
CA THR A 246 15.57 -6.57 -22.43
C THR A 246 14.27 -7.01 -23.13
N HIS A 247 13.17 -7.16 -22.39
CA HIS A 247 11.91 -7.63 -22.94
C HIS A 247 11.22 -6.51 -23.75
N PRO A 248 10.96 -6.70 -25.06
CA PRO A 248 10.46 -5.62 -25.93
C PRO A 248 9.06 -5.14 -25.54
N ASP A 249 8.23 -6.04 -25.00
CA ASP A 249 6.84 -5.75 -24.65
C ASP A 249 6.63 -5.31 -23.19
N LEU A 250 7.71 -4.97 -22.45
CA LEU A 250 7.63 -4.69 -21.01
C LEU A 250 6.56 -3.62 -20.65
N GLU A 251 6.49 -2.54 -21.42
CA GLU A 251 5.50 -1.48 -21.23
C GLU A 251 4.08 -1.89 -21.65
N LEU A 252 3.97 -2.66 -22.74
CA LEU A 252 2.69 -3.19 -23.22
C LEU A 252 2.06 -4.13 -22.19
N GLU A 253 2.86 -5.02 -21.59
CA GLU A 253 2.40 -5.91 -20.52
C GLU A 253 1.98 -5.13 -19.27
N ALA A 254 2.68 -4.06 -18.91
CA ALA A 254 2.27 -3.21 -17.79
C ALA A 254 0.94 -2.49 -18.05
N ALA A 255 0.67 -2.06 -19.28
CA ALA A 255 -0.62 -1.51 -19.68
C ALA A 255 -1.76 -2.55 -19.58
N LYS A 256 -1.52 -3.80 -20.01
CA LYS A 256 -2.48 -4.90 -19.85
C LYS A 256 -2.77 -5.18 -18.37
N ARG A 257 -1.75 -5.18 -17.52
CA ARG A 257 -1.89 -5.36 -16.07
C ARG A 257 -2.70 -4.25 -15.42
N GLN A 258 -2.45 -3.00 -15.79
CA GLN A 258 -3.28 -1.88 -15.33
C GLN A 258 -4.75 -2.09 -15.72
N HIS A 259 -5.03 -2.50 -16.97
CA HIS A 259 -6.40 -2.79 -17.42
C HIS A 259 -7.08 -3.89 -16.58
N THR A 260 -6.34 -4.93 -16.21
CA THR A 260 -6.84 -5.96 -15.26
C THR A 260 -7.09 -5.36 -13.88
N PHE A 261 -6.19 -4.53 -13.36
CA PHE A 261 -6.34 -3.89 -12.04
C PHE A 261 -7.56 -2.95 -11.98
N MET A 262 -7.92 -2.29 -13.09
CA MET A 262 -9.10 -1.44 -13.20
C MET A 262 -10.42 -2.17 -12.89
N GLN A 263 -10.46 -3.51 -12.99
CA GLN A 263 -11.64 -4.31 -12.65
C GLN A 263 -11.88 -4.45 -11.14
N ASN A 264 -10.88 -4.11 -10.33
CA ASN A 264 -10.92 -4.18 -8.87
C ASN A 264 -11.06 -2.77 -8.27
N THR A 265 -12.21 -2.14 -8.48
CA THR A 265 -12.43 -0.75 -8.07
C THR A 265 -12.58 -0.59 -6.55
N THR A 266 -12.03 0.51 -6.01
CA THR A 266 -12.18 0.87 -4.59
C THR A 266 -13.64 1.08 -4.21
N ALA A 267 -14.47 1.64 -5.10
CA ALA A 267 -15.90 1.80 -4.88
C ALA A 267 -16.61 0.45 -4.61
N ARG A 268 -16.30 -0.60 -5.38
CA ARG A 268 -16.89 -1.94 -5.17
C ARG A 268 -16.44 -2.55 -3.84
N ILE A 269 -15.17 -2.33 -3.46
CA ILE A 269 -14.62 -2.80 -2.18
C ILE A 269 -15.31 -2.10 -1.02
N LEU A 270 -15.45 -0.78 -1.09
CA LEU A 270 -16.10 0.03 -0.06
C LEU A 270 -17.58 -0.26 0.09
N LEU A 271 -18.31 -0.48 -1.02
CA LEU A 271 -19.73 -0.85 -0.96
C LEU A 271 -19.93 -2.09 -0.08
N ARG A 272 -19.12 -3.13 -0.28
CA ARG A 272 -19.15 -4.36 0.54
C ARG A 272 -18.75 -4.11 2.00
N ALA A 273 -17.73 -3.27 2.23
CA ALA A 273 -17.28 -2.94 3.58
C ALA A 273 -18.36 -2.18 4.36
N LEU A 274 -19.07 -1.25 3.71
CA LEU A 274 -20.13 -0.46 4.31
C LEU A 274 -21.42 -1.25 4.56
N GLU A 275 -21.72 -2.26 3.75
CA GLU A 275 -22.82 -3.22 4.02
C GLU A 275 -22.61 -3.99 5.32
N ILE A 276 -21.36 -4.34 5.64
CA ILE A 276 -20.99 -5.02 6.90
C ILE A 276 -20.99 -4.04 8.08
N TYR A 277 -20.73 -2.76 7.82
CA TYR A 277 -20.67 -1.71 8.84
C TYR A 277 -22.04 -1.10 9.16
N SER A 278 -23.02 -1.22 8.28
CA SER A 278 -24.37 -0.71 8.52
C SER A 278 -25.11 -1.61 9.52
N PRO A 279 -25.57 -1.10 10.67
CA PRO A 279 -26.27 -1.88 11.69
C PRO A 279 -27.61 -2.45 11.20
#